data_AF-A0A2D7RCV7-F1
#
_entry.id   AF-A0A2D7RCV7-F1
#
_cell.length_a   1.000
_cell.length_b   1.000
_cell.length_c   1.000
_cell.angle_alpha   90.00
_cell.angle_beta   90.00
_cell.angle_gamma   90.00
#
_symmetry.space_group_name_H-M   'P 1'
#
loop_
_entity.id
_entity.type
_entity.pdbx_description
1 polymer ?
#
loop_
_entity_poly.entity_id
_entity_poly.type
_entity_poly.pdbx_seq_one_letter_code
_entity_poly.pdbx_strand_id
1 'polypeptide(L)'
;MKVASVEALPVSYQEPTDHNRYRSVCLVKITDTDGRVGWGESCSYFPEATLATAKIVEGLGQIIIGQNALHTEAIWYKLKEHSWWYGTGSGI
;
A
#
# COMPACT_ATOMS: atom_id res chain seq x y z
N MET A 1 -15.62 -12.06 -1.73
CA MET A 1 -14.72 -10.94 -2.12
C MET A 1 -14.80 -9.74 -1.16
N LYS A 2 -14.64 -9.97 0.15
CA LYS A 2 -14.32 -8.87 1.09
C LYS A 2 -12.84 -8.92 1.41
N VAL A 3 -12.20 -7.77 1.65
CA VAL A 3 -10.81 -7.75 2.11
C VAL A 3 -10.72 -8.43 3.47
N ALA A 4 -9.85 -9.43 3.60
CA ALA A 4 -9.58 -10.15 4.84
C ALA A 4 -8.28 -9.68 5.50
N SER A 5 -7.23 -9.44 4.70
CA SER A 5 -5.95 -8.93 5.20
C SER A 5 -5.30 -7.95 4.24
N VAL A 6 -4.46 -7.09 4.82
CA VAL A 6 -3.58 -6.15 4.13
C VAL A 6 -2.21 -6.29 4.76
N GLU A 7 -1.20 -6.62 3.95
CA GLU A 7 0.19 -6.82 4.38
C GLU A 7 1.08 -5.82 3.65
N ALA A 8 1.85 -5.02 4.41
CA ALA A 8 2.87 -4.14 3.87
C ALA A 8 4.24 -4.81 3.96
N LEU A 9 4.93 -4.89 2.82
CA LEU A 9 6.17 -5.63 2.65
C LEU A 9 7.23 -4.66 2.12
N PRO A 10 7.92 -3.92 3.03
CA PRO A 10 9.05 -3.09 2.65
C PRO A 10 10.20 -3.99 2.20
N VAL A 11 10.69 -3.81 0.98
CA VAL A 11 11.80 -4.58 0.42
C VAL A 11 12.87 -3.64 -0.13
N SER A 12 14.12 -4.10 -0.05
CA SER A 12 15.25 -3.43 -0.69
C SER A 12 16.00 -4.40 -1.57
N TYR A 13 16.42 -3.93 -2.74
CA TYR A 13 17.15 -4.72 -3.74
C TYR A 13 18.15 -3.84 -4.48
N GLN A 14 19.16 -4.47 -5.08
CA GLN A 14 20.05 -3.78 -6.00
C GLN A 14 19.37 -3.68 -7.35
N GLU A 15 19.15 -2.46 -7.83
CA GLU A 15 18.51 -2.19 -9.12
C GLU A 15 19.53 -2.31 -10.26
N PRO A 16 19.42 -3.34 -11.13
CA PRO A 16 20.40 -3.54 -12.20
C PRO A 16 20.42 -2.39 -13.20
N THR A 17 19.29 -1.72 -13.41
CA THR A 17 19.17 -0.60 -14.35
C THR A 17 19.68 0.73 -13.79
N ASP A 18 20.07 0.77 -12.52
CA ASP A 18 20.55 1.95 -11.80
C ASP A 18 21.92 1.68 -11.16
N HIS A 19 22.84 1.10 -11.94
CA HIS A 19 24.21 0.80 -11.52
C HIS A 19 24.29 -0.05 -10.24
N ASN A 20 23.35 -0.97 -10.03
CA ASN A 20 23.22 -1.81 -8.82
C ASN A 20 23.10 -1.00 -7.52
N ARG A 21 22.62 0.26 -7.59
CA ARG A 21 22.27 1.03 -6.39
C ARG A 21 21.12 0.34 -5.67
N TYR A 22 21.09 0.49 -4.35
CA TYR A 22 19.96 0.03 -3.56
C TYR A 22 18.73 0.88 -3.86
N ARG A 23 17.64 0.22 -4.24
CA ARG A 23 16.30 0.77 -4.27
C ARG A 23 15.46 0.12 -3.19
N SER A 24 14.50 0.88 -2.68
CA SER A 24 13.53 0.40 -1.72
C SER A 24 12.13 0.66 -2.24
N VAL A 25 11.25 -0.33 -2.11
CA VAL A 25 9.84 -0.24 -2.49
C VAL A 25 8.98 -0.91 -1.43
N CYS A 26 7.74 -0.45 -1.27
CA CYS A 26 6.78 -1.11 -0.41
C CYS A 26 5.82 -1.90 -1.28
N LEU A 27 5.94 -3.23 -1.25
CA LEU A 27 4.93 -4.11 -1.85
C LEU A 27 3.74 -4.20 -0.90
N VAL A 28 2.53 -4.25 -1.45
CA VAL A 28 1.30 -4.41 -0.68
C VAL A 28 0.57 -5.63 -1.19
N LYS A 29 0.24 -6.53 -0.28
CA LYS A 29 -0.54 -7.73 -0.57
C LYS A 29 -1.89 -7.62 0.11
N ILE A 30 -2.96 -7.79 -0.66
CA ILE A 30 -4.33 -7.80 -0.14
C ILE A 30 -4.91 -9.18 -0.41
N THR A 31 -5.40 -9.84 0.63
CA THR A 31 -6.07 -11.15 0.52
C THR A 31 -7.55 -10.98 0.83
N ASP A 32 -8.42 -11.54 0.00
CA ASP A 32 -9.86 -11.55 0.24
C ASP A 32 -10.31 -12.76 1.07
N THR A 33 -11.56 -12.74 1.53
CA THR A 33 -12.18 -13.83 2.31
C THR A 33 -12.27 -15.16 1.58
N ASP A 34 -12.11 -15.16 0.26
CA ASP A 34 -12.22 -16.33 -0.59
C ASP A 34 -10.82 -16.86 -0.98
N GLY A 35 -9.74 -16.24 -0.44
CA GLY A 35 -8.35 -16.61 -0.67
C GLY A 35 -7.70 -15.99 -1.90
N ARG A 36 -8.39 -15.11 -2.63
CA ARG A 36 -7.80 -14.39 -3.78
C ARG A 36 -6.80 -13.34 -3.29
N VAL A 37 -5.71 -13.17 -4.02
CA VAL A 37 -4.63 -12.24 -3.67
C VAL A 37 -4.44 -11.20 -4.76
N GLY A 38 -4.41 -9.93 -4.37
CA GLY A 38 -3.99 -8.80 -5.20
C GLY A 38 -2.68 -8.20 -4.71
N TRP A 39 -1.85 -7.71 -5.64
CA TRP A 39 -0.57 -7.06 -5.36
C TRP A 39 -0.57 -5.62 -5.86
N GLY A 40 0.02 -4.73 -5.06
CA GLY A 40 0.30 -3.34 -5.40
C GLY A 40 1.71 -2.94 -4.96
N GLU A 41 2.17 -1.79 -5.42
CA GLU A 41 3.53 -1.30 -5.16
C GLU A 41 3.52 0.22 -4.93
N SER A 42 4.38 0.67 -4.02
CA SER A 42 4.76 2.07 -3.86
C SER A 42 6.27 2.26 -4.10
N CYS A 43 6.61 3.03 -5.12
CA CYS A 43 7.98 3.39 -5.50
C CYS A 43 8.52 4.52 -4.62
N SER A 44 8.88 4.19 -3.37
CA SER A 44 9.41 5.13 -2.38
C SER A 44 10.91 5.40 -2.54
N TYR A 45 11.63 4.52 -3.26
CA TYR A 45 13.06 4.53 -3.60
C TYR A 45 14.04 4.47 -2.42
N PHE A 46 13.75 5.13 -1.31
CA PHE A 46 14.64 5.27 -0.15
C PHE A 46 14.13 4.48 1.05
N PRO A 47 15.01 3.83 1.84
CA PRO A 47 14.60 2.97 2.95
C PRO A 47 13.66 3.64 3.95
N GLU A 48 13.95 4.88 4.35
CA GLU A 48 13.16 5.61 5.34
C GLU A 48 11.75 5.88 4.84
N ALA A 49 11.63 6.28 3.57
CA ALA A 49 10.35 6.50 2.91
C ALA A 49 9.57 5.18 2.80
N THR A 50 10.24 4.09 2.38
CA THR A 50 9.61 2.76 2.27
C THR A 50 9.09 2.24 3.61
N LEU A 51 9.86 2.39 4.68
CA LEU A 51 9.46 2.00 6.03
C LEU A 51 8.28 2.85 6.54
N ALA A 52 8.30 4.16 6.27
CA ALA A 52 7.18 5.04 6.60
C ALA A 52 5.91 4.66 5.80
N THR A 53 6.04 4.41 4.50
CA THR A 53 4.94 3.94 3.64
C THR A 53 4.33 2.65 4.18
N ALA A 54 5.14 1.69 4.64
CA ALA A 54 4.62 0.46 5.22
C ALA A 54 3.72 0.73 6.44
N LYS A 55 4.10 1.67 7.31
CA LYS A 55 3.27 2.08 8.46
C LYS A 55 1.99 2.81 8.06
N ILE A 56 2.04 3.62 7.01
CA ILE A 56 0.83 4.22 6.43
C ILE A 56 -0.11 3.13 5.90
N VAL A 57 0.40 2.15 5.14
CA VAL A 57 -0.40 1.04 4.60
C VAL A 57 -1.01 0.20 5.73
N GLU A 58 -0.25 -0.14 6.77
CA GLU A 58 -0.76 -0.85 7.94
C GLU A 58 -1.93 -0.11 8.60
N GLY A 59 -1.80 1.21 8.79
CA GLY A 59 -2.83 2.05 9.40
C GLY A 59 -4.08 2.18 8.51
N LEU A 60 -3.89 2.53 7.23
CA LEU A 60 -4.99 2.67 6.26
C LEU A 60 -5.66 1.33 5.94
N GLY A 61 -4.91 0.22 6.03
CA GLY A 61 -5.42 -1.13 5.81
C GLY A 61 -6.61 -1.46 6.71
N GLN A 62 -6.62 -0.94 7.95
CA GLN A 62 -7.72 -1.13 8.90
C GLN A 62 -9.05 -0.56 8.38
N ILE A 63 -9.01 0.47 7.53
CA ILE A 63 -10.22 1.10 6.97
C ILE A 63 -10.85 0.20 5.92
N ILE A 64 -10.05 -0.58 5.17
CA ILE A 64 -10.49 -1.35 4.01
C ILE A 64 -10.82 -2.82 4.34
N ILE A 65 -10.29 -3.36 5.45
CA ILE A 65 -10.67 -4.70 5.93
C ILE A 65 -12.19 -4.79 6.08
N GLY A 66 -12.78 -5.86 5.58
CA GLY A 66 -14.23 -6.11 5.55
C GLY A 66 -14.99 -5.43 4.41
N GLN A 67 -14.36 -4.52 3.65
CA GLN A 67 -14.99 -3.91 2.48
C GLN A 67 -14.95 -4.84 1.26
N ASN A 68 -15.88 -4.64 0.31
CA ASN A 68 -15.86 -5.34 -0.97
C ASN A 68 -14.68 -4.85 -1.82
N ALA A 69 -13.75 -5.74 -2.15
CA ALA A 69 -12.52 -5.39 -2.89
C ALA A 69 -12.78 -4.83 -4.30
N LEU A 70 -13.96 -5.07 -4.88
CA LEU A 70 -14.34 -4.52 -6.19
C LEU A 70 -14.83 -3.08 -6.15
N HIS A 71 -15.17 -2.52 -4.97
CA HIS A 71 -15.65 -1.15 -4.84
C HIS A 71 -14.48 -0.16 -4.72
N THR A 72 -13.55 -0.22 -5.68
CA THR A 72 -12.25 0.46 -5.63
C THR A 72 -12.37 1.98 -5.49
N GLU A 73 -13.29 2.61 -6.23
CA GLU A 73 -13.55 4.06 -6.16
C GLU A 73 -14.07 4.48 -4.78
N ALA A 74 -15.03 3.75 -4.23
CA ALA A 74 -15.58 4.04 -2.90
C ALA A 74 -14.52 3.88 -1.80
N ILE A 75 -13.70 2.83 -1.90
CA ILE A 75 -12.54 2.63 -1.03
C ILE A 75 -11.56 3.80 -1.14
N TRP A 76 -11.24 4.23 -2.36
CA TRP A 76 -10.33 5.35 -2.60
C TRP A 76 -10.85 6.66 -1.99
N TYR A 77 -12.13 7.00 -2.19
CA TYR A 77 -12.72 8.20 -1.56
C TYR A 77 -12.64 8.14 -0.04
N LYS A 78 -12.91 6.98 0.56
CA LYS A 78 -12.85 6.80 2.01
C LYS A 78 -11.43 6.98 2.56
N LEU A 79 -10.43 6.44 1.85
CA LEU A 79 -9.02 6.63 2.19
C LEU A 79 -8.63 8.10 2.06
N LYS A 80 -9.02 8.74 0.95
CA LYS A 80 -8.75 10.16 0.70
C LYS A 80 -9.35 11.06 1.78
N GLU A 81 -10.62 10.86 2.11
CA GLU A 81 -11.33 11.63 3.14
C GLU A 81 -10.67 11.46 4.51
N HIS A 82 -10.35 10.22 4.90
CA HIS A 82 -9.65 9.94 6.15
C HIS A 82 -8.26 10.61 6.20
N SER A 83 -7.57 10.66 5.06
CA SER A 83 -6.23 11.25 4.94
C SER A 83 -6.19 12.78 4.82
N TRP A 84 -7.33 13.48 4.85
CA TRP A 84 -7.40 14.92 4.56
C TRP A 84 -6.38 15.79 5.31
N TRP A 85 -6.11 15.48 6.58
CA TRP A 85 -5.18 16.27 7.40
C TRP A 85 -3.69 16.07 7.08
N TYR A 86 -3.34 14.96 6.43
CA TYR A 86 -1.95 14.54 6.24
C TYR A 86 -1.66 14.01 4.83
N GLY A 87 -2.62 14.12 3.92
CA GLY A 87 -2.50 13.84 2.50
C GLY A 87 -2.71 15.11 1.68
N THR A 88 -2.30 15.07 0.42
CA THR A 88 -2.37 16.23 -0.50
C THR A 88 -3.53 16.14 -1.48
N GLY A 89 -4.39 15.13 -1.35
CA GLY A 89 -5.50 14.86 -2.27
C GLY A 89 -5.07 14.22 -3.61
N SER A 90 -3.78 14.25 -3.94
CA SER A 90 -3.14 13.49 -5.03
C SER A 90 -2.37 12.26 -4.53
N GLY A 91 -2.33 12.06 -3.21
CA GLY A 91 -1.62 11.00 -2.52
C GLY A 91 -1.48 11.30 -1.02
N ILE A 92 -0.92 10.33 -0.30
CA ILE A 92 -0.16 10.55 0.93
C ILE A 92 1.31 10.52 0.55
#